data_AF-A0A920R8D7-F1
#
_entry.id   AF-A0A920R8D7-F1
#
_cell.length_a   1.000
_cell.length_b   1.000
_cell.length_c   1.000
_cell.angle_alpha   90.00
_cell.angle_beta   90.00
_cell.angle_gamma   90.00
#
_symmetry.space_group_name_H-M   'P 1'
#
loop_
_entity.id
_entity.type
_entity.pdbx_description
1 polymer ?
#
loop_
_entity_poly.entity_id
_entity_poly.type
_entity_poly.pdbx_seq_one_letter_code
_entity_poly.pdbx_strand_id
1 'polypeptide(L)'
;MHHLDGFPGNHDSAAVMQEAANGSDACEKLVQINNWQLIFLDTSIEGQAHGNLSQTELNFLENSLALASHSPTVEHCLLCLHHNPVEGNASWMKDIGLHNRSHFLTL
;
A
#
# COMPACT_ATOMS: atom_id res chain seq x y z
N MET A 1 -5.37 20.79 6.15
CA MET A 1 -4.28 20.15 5.40
C MET A 1 -4.96 19.24 4.38
N HIS A 2 -4.68 19.40 3.09
CA HIS A 2 -5.20 18.50 2.06
C HIS A 2 -4.11 17.47 1.79
N HIS A 3 -4.35 16.23 2.18
CA HIS A 3 -3.49 15.09 1.93
C HIS A 3 -3.69 14.62 0.48
N LEU A 4 -2.62 14.54 -0.31
CA LEU A 4 -2.60 14.04 -1.69
C LEU A 4 -1.70 12.80 -1.73
N ASP A 5 -2.21 11.73 -1.14
CA ASP A 5 -1.46 10.49 -0.99
C ASP A 5 -1.97 9.44 -1.97
N GLY A 6 -1.03 8.93 -2.77
CA GLY A 6 -1.29 7.95 -3.81
C GLY A 6 -0.26 6.84 -3.77
N PHE A 7 -0.68 5.66 -4.23
CA PHE A 7 0.15 4.49 -4.44
C PHE A 7 0.01 4.05 -5.90
N PRO A 8 1.08 3.53 -6.51
CA PRO A 8 1.05 3.13 -7.91
C PRO A 8 0.13 1.92 -8.12
N GLY A 9 -0.65 1.97 -9.20
CA GLY A 9 -1.23 0.79 -9.81
C GLY A 9 -0.28 0.16 -10.83
N ASN A 10 -0.69 -0.95 -11.44
CA ASN A 10 0.09 -1.65 -12.48
C ASN A 10 0.27 -0.85 -13.79
N HIS A 11 -0.43 0.27 -13.94
CA HIS A 11 -0.31 1.17 -15.09
C HIS A 11 0.54 2.41 -14.81
N ASP A 12 0.94 2.59 -13.55
CA ASP A 12 1.77 3.70 -13.11
C ASP A 12 3.24 3.26 -13.03
N SER A 13 4.15 4.23 -12.98
CA SER A 13 5.55 3.99 -12.63
C SER A 13 5.82 4.57 -11.26
N ALA A 14 6.11 3.69 -10.29
CA ALA A 14 6.43 4.08 -8.92
C ALA A 14 7.60 5.09 -8.87
N ALA A 15 8.62 4.88 -9.72
CA ALA A 15 9.77 5.76 -9.83
C ALA A 15 9.38 7.18 -10.29
N VAL A 16 8.52 7.28 -11.32
CA VAL A 16 8.06 8.57 -11.85
C VAL A 16 7.16 9.27 -10.84
N MET A 17 6.27 8.55 -10.16
CA MET A 17 5.45 9.12 -9.09
C MET A 17 6.30 9.70 -7.96
N GLN A 18 7.31 8.95 -7.52
CA GLN A 18 8.24 9.40 -6.48
C GLN A 18 9.05 10.62 -6.91
N GLU A 19 9.51 10.66 -8.16
CA GLU A 19 10.22 11.82 -8.72
C GLU A 19 9.31 13.05 -8.80
N ALA A 20 8.06 12.88 -9.24
CA ALA A 20 7.08 13.96 -9.33
C ALA A 20 6.67 14.50 -7.95
N ALA A 21 6.65 13.64 -6.93
CA ALA A 21 6.36 14.02 -5.55
C ALA A 21 7.55 14.70 -4.83
N ASN A 22 8.75 14.67 -5.42
CA ASN A 22 9.95 15.15 -4.77
C ASN A 22 9.85 16.64 -4.38
N GLY A 23 10.12 16.94 -3.10
CA GLY A 23 9.99 18.30 -2.55
C GLY A 23 8.56 18.73 -2.20
N SER A 24 7.61 17.79 -2.15
CA SER A 24 6.23 18.00 -1.70
C SER A 24 5.81 16.96 -0.66
N ASP A 25 4.66 17.19 -0.03
CA ASP A 25 4.02 16.23 0.89
C ASP A 25 3.11 15.22 0.14
N ALA A 26 3.32 15.04 -1.17
CA ALA A 26 2.55 14.08 -1.96
C ALA A 26 3.14 12.66 -1.84
N CYS A 27 2.29 11.65 -1.99
CA CYS A 27 2.69 10.24 -1.91
C CYS A 27 3.33 9.86 -0.56
N GLU A 28 2.89 10.45 0.55
CA GLU A 28 3.29 9.98 1.87
C GLU A 28 2.73 8.57 2.10
N LYS A 29 3.59 7.65 2.53
CA LYS A 29 3.18 6.26 2.74
C LYS A 29 2.46 6.01 4.06
N LEU A 30 2.58 6.95 5.01
CA LEU A 30 2.06 6.80 6.37
C LEU A 30 1.45 8.13 6.84
N VAL A 31 0.13 8.19 6.92
CA VAL A 31 -0.58 9.43 7.25
C VAL A 31 -1.57 9.19 8.37
N GLN A 32 -1.47 9.97 9.44
CA GLN A 32 -2.43 9.90 10.54
C GLN A 32 -3.50 11.00 10.39
N ILE A 33 -4.76 10.58 10.31
CA ILE A 33 -5.93 11.48 10.28
C ILE A 33 -6.82 11.14 11.48
N ASN A 34 -6.85 12.02 12.47
CA ASN A 34 -7.52 11.78 13.76
C ASN A 34 -7.04 10.45 14.39
N ASN A 35 -7.96 9.52 14.63
CA ASN A 35 -7.71 8.19 15.19
C ASN A 35 -7.40 7.11 14.14
N TRP A 36 -7.22 7.48 12.87
CA TRP A 36 -6.91 6.57 11.77
C TRP A 36 -5.46 6.71 11.32
N GLN A 37 -4.77 5.59 11.19
CA GLN A 37 -3.50 5.47 10.48
C GLN A 37 -3.75 4.91 9.09
N LEU A 38 -3.48 5.72 8.06
CA LEU A 38 -3.51 5.29 6.67
C LEU A 38 -2.11 4.79 6.31
N ILE A 39 -2.05 3.61 5.69
CA ILE A 39 -0.82 2.95 5.25
C ILE A 39 -0.97 2.63 3.77
N PHE A 40 -0.15 3.28 2.94
CA PHE A 40 -0.17 3.12 1.49
C PHE A 40 0.97 2.18 1.06
N LEU A 41 0.62 1.11 0.36
CA LEU A 41 1.54 0.05 -0.03
C LEU A 41 1.71 0.02 -1.55
N ASP A 42 2.97 -0.12 -1.98
CA ASP A 42 3.29 -0.35 -3.38
C ASP A 42 3.23 -1.85 -3.67
N THR A 43 2.28 -2.24 -4.52
CA THR A 43 2.14 -3.62 -5.00
C THR A 43 2.57 -3.77 -6.45
N SER A 44 2.95 -2.68 -7.11
CA SER A 44 3.29 -2.66 -8.52
C SER A 44 4.60 -3.38 -8.80
N ILE A 45 4.65 -4.03 -9.96
CA ILE A 45 5.87 -4.59 -10.53
C ILE A 45 5.95 -4.08 -11.95
N GLU A 46 7.06 -3.43 -12.31
CA GLU A 46 7.26 -2.86 -13.63
C GLU A 46 7.00 -3.91 -14.73
N GLY A 47 6.09 -3.57 -15.65
CA GLY A 47 5.71 -4.42 -16.78
C GLY A 47 4.83 -5.63 -16.44
N GLN A 48 4.32 -5.76 -15.20
CA GLN A 48 3.41 -6.85 -14.82
C GLN A 48 2.00 -6.32 -14.50
N ALA A 49 0.99 -7.13 -14.82
CA ALA A 49 -0.41 -6.83 -14.48
C ALA A 49 -0.82 -7.31 -13.07
N HIS A 50 -0.06 -8.24 -12.47
CA HIS A 50 -0.28 -8.72 -11.12
C HIS A 50 0.56 -7.94 -10.12
N GLY A 51 0.18 -8.05 -8.84
CA GLY A 51 0.88 -7.38 -7.76
C GLY A 51 1.74 -8.32 -6.93
N ASN A 52 2.76 -7.75 -6.30
CA ASN A 52 3.52 -8.41 -5.23
C ASN A 52 4.09 -7.36 -4.28
N LEU A 53 3.95 -7.58 -2.97
CA LEU A 53 4.65 -6.74 -1.98
C LEU A 53 6.12 -7.16 -1.92
N SER A 54 7.04 -6.22 -2.15
CA SER A 54 8.46 -6.46 -1.92
C SER A 54 8.74 -6.71 -0.43
N GLN A 55 9.90 -7.27 -0.09
CA GLN A 55 10.28 -7.44 1.32
C GLN A 55 10.37 -6.08 2.05
N THR A 56 10.78 -5.03 1.34
CA THR A 56 10.81 -3.67 1.91
C THR A 56 9.41 -3.17 2.24
N GLU A 57 8.42 -3.44 1.39
CA GLU A 57 7.01 -3.08 1.63
C GLU A 57 6.43 -3.87 2.81
N LEU A 58 6.73 -5.16 2.92
CA LEU A 58 6.28 -6.01 4.03
C LEU A 58 6.89 -5.54 5.35
N ASN A 59 8.20 -5.27 5.39
CA ASN A 59 8.86 -4.74 6.58
C ASN A 59 8.30 -3.37 6.97
N PHE A 60 8.00 -2.51 5.98
CA PHE A 60 7.37 -1.21 6.22
C PHE A 60 5.97 -1.39 6.84
N LEU A 61 5.16 -2.31 6.34
CA LEU A 61 3.84 -2.62 6.88
C LEU A 61 3.91 -3.13 8.32
N GLU A 62 4.74 -4.13 8.59
CA GLU A 62 4.94 -4.70 9.94
C GLU A 62 5.34 -3.62 10.95
N ASN A 63 6.33 -2.80 10.60
CA ASN A 63 6.79 -1.72 11.47
C ASN A 63 5.70 -0.66 11.69
N SER A 64 4.94 -0.32 10.65
CA SER A 64 3.85 0.67 10.75
C SER A 64 2.71 0.18 11.65
N LEU A 65 2.33 -1.10 11.51
CA LEU A 65 1.31 -1.72 12.36
C LEU A 65 1.79 -1.85 13.81
N ALA A 66 3.06 -2.20 14.03
CA ALA A 66 3.65 -2.22 15.36
C ALA A 66 3.66 -0.82 15.99
N LEU A 67 4.00 0.24 15.25
CA LEU A 67 3.94 1.61 15.77
C LEU A 67 2.51 2.04 16.10
N ALA A 68 1.55 1.72 15.22
CA ALA A 68 0.14 2.00 15.44
C ALA A 68 -0.40 1.32 16.71
N SER A 69 -0.04 0.05 16.96
CA SER A 69 -0.52 -0.71 18.12
C SER A 69 -0.02 -0.17 19.47
N HIS A 70 1.12 0.52 19.49
CA HIS A 70 1.65 1.17 20.68
C HIS A 70 1.21 2.64 20.81
N SER A 71 0.55 3.21 19.80
CA SER A 71 0.13 4.59 19.82
C SER A 71 -1.18 4.76 20.60
N PRO A 72 -1.23 5.65 21.61
CA PRO A 72 -2.47 5.91 22.34
C PRO A 72 -3.50 6.72 21.53
N THR A 73 -3.12 7.22 20.34
CA THR A 73 -3.99 8.06 19.50
C THR A 73 -4.48 7.36 18.24
N VAL A 74 -4.00 6.14 17.94
CA VAL A 74 -4.41 5.37 16.77
C VAL A 74 -5.33 4.24 17.20
N GLU A 75 -6.57 4.26 16.72
CA GLU A 75 -7.57 3.23 17.01
C GLU A 75 -7.82 2.32 15.80
N HIS A 76 -7.54 2.80 14.60
CA HIS A 76 -7.82 2.11 13.35
C HIS A 76 -6.67 2.24 12.37
N CYS A 77 -6.41 1.18 11.61
CA CYS A 77 -5.52 1.21 10.46
C CYS A 77 -6.33 0.99 9.18
N LEU A 78 -6.09 1.82 8.17
CA LEU A 78 -6.60 1.63 6.82
C LEU A 78 -5.43 1.29 5.89
N LEU A 79 -5.44 0.07 5.35
CA LEU A 79 -4.45 -0.38 4.37
C LEU A 79 -4.95 -0.05 2.96
N CYS A 80 -4.13 0.65 2.20
CA CYS A 80 -4.42 1.10 0.85
C CYS A 80 -3.43 0.45 -0.14
N LEU A 81 -3.96 -0.33 -1.08
CA LEU A 81 -3.17 -1.01 -2.12
C LEU A 81 -4.02 -1.23 -3.39
N HIS A 82 -3.35 -1.38 -4.53
CA HIS A 82 -4.00 -1.51 -5.85
C HIS A 82 -4.45 -2.93 -6.15
N HIS A 83 -3.58 -3.92 -5.96
CA HIS A 83 -3.88 -5.31 -6.31
C HIS A 83 -4.61 -6.01 -5.16
N ASN A 84 -5.79 -6.57 -5.45
CA ASN A 84 -6.63 -7.17 -4.42
C ASN A 84 -5.92 -8.36 -3.71
N PRO A 85 -5.91 -8.39 -2.36
CA PRO A 85 -5.37 -9.50 -1.59
C PRO A 85 -6.34 -10.69 -1.50
N VAL A 86 -7.59 -10.50 -1.93
CA VAL A 86 -8.63 -11.53 -2.01
C VAL A 86 -8.83 -11.98 -3.46
N GLU A 87 -9.26 -13.22 -3.64
CA GLU A 87 -9.57 -13.73 -4.97
C GLU A 87 -10.75 -13.00 -5.60
N GLY A 88 -10.55 -12.51 -6.82
CA GLY A 88 -11.63 -11.99 -7.65
C GLY A 88 -12.57 -13.12 -8.09
N ASN A 89 -13.85 -12.81 -8.20
CA ASN A 89 -14.88 -13.75 -8.63
C ASN A 89 -15.06 -13.84 -10.16
N ALA A 90 -14.57 -12.84 -10.91
CA ALA A 90 -14.56 -12.84 -12.36
C ALA A 90 -13.32 -13.52 -12.93
N SER A 91 -13.49 -14.23 -14.05
CA SER A 91 -12.41 -14.97 -14.72
C SER A 91 -11.21 -14.11 -15.09
N TRP A 92 -11.44 -12.87 -15.53
CA TRP A 92 -10.38 -11.93 -15.93
C TRP A 92 -9.56 -11.40 -14.74
N MET A 93 -10.04 -11.55 -13.50
CA MET A 93 -9.34 -11.08 -12.30
C MET A 93 -8.36 -12.11 -11.70
N LYS A 94 -8.38 -13.35 -12.19
CA LYS A 94 -7.62 -14.45 -11.57
C LYS A 94 -6.11 -14.21 -11.54
N ASP A 95 -5.60 -13.56 -12.59
CA ASP A 95 -4.15 -13.42 -12.80
C ASP A 95 -3.63 -12.00 -12.55
N ILE A 96 -4.45 -11.09 -12.00
CA ILE A 96 -4.07 -9.70 -11.70
C ILE A 96 -4.08 -9.39 -10.20
N GLY A 97 -4.31 -10.39 -9.34
CA GLY A 97 -4.35 -10.19 -7.89
C GLY A 97 -2.95 -10.02 -7.26
N LEU A 98 -2.94 -9.86 -5.94
CA LEU A 98 -1.70 -9.89 -5.16
C LEU A 98 -1.20 -11.33 -5.00
N HIS A 99 -0.01 -11.65 -5.54
CA HIS A 99 0.52 -13.02 -5.52
C HIS A 99 0.93 -13.50 -4.13
N ASN A 100 1.63 -12.68 -3.35
CA ASN A 100 2.02 -13.00 -1.98
C ASN A 100 0.96 -12.64 -0.92
N ARG A 101 -0.32 -12.65 -1.31
CA ARG A 101 -1.48 -12.36 -0.44
C ARG A 101 -1.53 -13.18 0.84
N SER A 102 -1.13 -14.45 0.81
CA SER A 102 -1.17 -15.30 2.01
C SER A 102 -0.23 -14.78 3.09
N HIS A 103 0.94 -14.27 2.71
CA HIS A 103 1.87 -13.64 3.65
C HIS A 103 1.27 -12.33 4.19
N PHE A 104 0.79 -11.47 3.28
CA PHE A 104 0.14 -10.20 3.64
C PHE A 104 -1.02 -10.36 4.64
N LEU A 105 -1.89 -11.36 4.44
CA LEU A 105 -3.07 -11.59 5.28
C LEU A 105 -2.75 -12.22 6.65
N THR A 106 -1.50 -12.61 6.90
CA THR A 106 -1.05 -13.21 8.17
C THR A 106 -0.15 -12.31 9.02
N LEU A 107 0.19 -11.13 8.51
CA LEU A 107 0.88 -10.08 9.27
C LEU A 107 -0.06 -9.50 10.34
#